data_AF-Q5AL24-F1
#
_entry.id   AF-Q5AL24-F1
#
_cell.length_a   1.000
_cell.length_b   1.000
_cell.length_c   1.000
_cell.angle_alpha   90.00
_cell.angle_beta   90.00
_cell.angle_gamma   90.00
#
_symmetry.space_group_name_H-M   'P 1'
#
loop_
_entity.id
_entity.type
_entity.pdbx_description
1 polymer ?
#
loop_
_entity_poly.entity_id
_entity_poly.type
_entity_poly.pdbx_seq_one_letter_code
_entity_poly.pdbx_strand_id
1 'polypeptide(L)'
;MSKGRFLKPLQEFLTSKSDFSIIYNTSTTGSTSSFINPTTQRVCILDSSFNPPHLGHYALIEESLTKNYDNIPITNKVVLLLLSVKNADKLHPKPESFDKRLDMMYLMANDLSKKYPVNIAIGLTNHAKFVDKSLSVLNYIKETQNHHQERNLIKLTFLVGFDTLIRIFDPKYYLPDKLSNSLENFMKNTDLFCLTRLDNSFSQLEQSKYIDDIKRGDHEEIPSHWSDNIYLLPPKKEIEINQRGGEINQEIDVATISSSSIRKQIEIGDHPDGKTWKSQVLPDIANYIIKEDLYKQS
;
A
#
# COMPACT_ATOMS: atom_id res chain seq x y z
N MET A 1 8.74 26.99 -11.35
CA MET A 1 8.29 25.68 -10.85
C MET A 1 9.43 25.05 -10.04
N SER A 2 9.17 24.64 -8.82
CA SER A 2 10.12 23.82 -8.05
C SER A 2 10.42 22.55 -8.83
N LYS A 3 11.70 22.20 -9.07
CA LYS A 3 12.02 20.87 -9.59
C LYS A 3 11.50 19.85 -8.57
N GLY A 4 10.56 18.99 -8.97
CA GLY A 4 9.97 17.97 -8.10
C GLY A 4 11.06 17.11 -7.47
N ARG A 5 10.94 16.82 -6.17
CA ARG A 5 11.99 16.15 -5.37
C ARG A 5 12.42 14.83 -5.99
N PHE A 6 11.47 14.16 -6.64
CA PHE A 6 11.66 12.82 -7.19
C PHE A 6 11.91 12.79 -8.70
N LEU A 7 12.03 13.94 -9.38
CA LEU A 7 12.29 13.94 -10.83
C LEU A 7 13.58 13.18 -11.19
N LYS A 8 14.68 13.46 -10.47
CA LYS A 8 15.97 12.81 -10.75
C LYS A 8 15.96 11.31 -10.41
N PRO A 9 15.57 10.86 -9.19
CA PRO A 9 15.48 9.43 -8.89
C PRO A 9 14.52 8.67 -9.82
N LEU A 10 13.40 9.29 -10.22
CA LEU A 10 12.47 8.71 -11.19
C LEU A 10 13.14 8.53 -12.56
N GLN A 11 13.82 9.56 -13.08
CA GLN A 11 14.54 9.46 -14.35
C GLN A 11 15.66 8.42 -14.30
N GLU A 12 16.41 8.36 -13.20
CA GLU A 12 17.44 7.34 -12.96
C GLU A 12 16.82 5.93 -13.01
N PHE A 13 15.68 5.70 -12.35
CA PHE A 13 14.99 4.41 -12.41
C PHE A 13 14.50 4.08 -13.83
N LEU A 14 13.81 5.01 -14.50
CA LEU A 14 13.24 4.80 -15.84
C LEU A 14 14.29 4.54 -16.92
N THR A 15 15.51 5.08 -16.75
CA THR A 15 16.63 4.86 -17.68
C THR A 15 17.51 3.67 -17.29
N SER A 16 17.37 3.16 -16.06
CA SER A 16 18.08 1.97 -15.59
C SER A 16 17.50 0.68 -16.17
N LYS A 17 18.24 -0.43 -16.02
CA LYS A 17 17.74 -1.78 -16.28
C LYS A 17 17.08 -2.42 -15.04
N SER A 18 17.05 -1.73 -13.91
CA SER A 18 16.45 -2.26 -12.68
C SER A 18 14.94 -2.36 -12.82
N ASP A 19 14.37 -3.44 -12.29
CA ASP A 19 12.93 -3.66 -12.24
C ASP A 19 12.30 -3.23 -10.90
N PHE A 20 13.14 -2.97 -9.90
CA PHE A 20 12.79 -2.40 -8.61
C PHE A 20 13.91 -1.50 -8.07
N SER A 21 13.55 -0.41 -7.39
CA SER A 21 14.51 0.42 -6.65
C SER A 21 13.84 1.13 -5.48
N ILE A 22 14.60 1.38 -4.41
CA ILE A 22 14.22 2.32 -3.35
C ILE A 22 14.75 3.70 -3.73
N ILE A 23 13.88 4.71 -3.77
CA ILE A 23 14.25 6.09 -4.10
C ILE A 23 14.26 7.02 -2.89
N TYR A 24 13.68 6.57 -1.77
CA TYR A 24 13.63 7.32 -0.52
C TYR A 24 13.36 6.38 0.65
N ASN A 25 13.89 6.71 1.83
CA ASN A 25 13.48 6.12 3.10
C ASN A 25 13.66 7.12 4.25
N THR A 26 12.95 6.90 5.36
CA THR A 26 12.95 7.81 6.52
C THR A 26 14.09 7.54 7.52
N SER A 27 14.89 6.49 7.33
CA SER A 27 16.04 6.19 8.18
C SER A 27 17.11 7.27 8.04
N THR A 28 17.36 7.99 9.13
CA THR A 28 18.36 9.06 9.23
C THR A 28 19.63 8.60 9.96
N THR A 29 19.69 7.36 10.42
CA THR A 29 20.78 6.86 11.28
C THR A 29 21.88 6.14 10.47
N GLY A 30 23.05 6.76 10.37
CA GLY A 30 24.27 6.15 9.80
C GLY A 30 24.65 6.64 8.40
N SER A 31 25.90 6.39 7.98
CA SER A 31 26.47 6.86 6.71
C SER A 31 25.92 6.16 5.45
N THR A 32 25.06 5.16 5.62
CA THR A 32 24.40 4.43 4.52
C THR A 32 22.92 4.24 4.88
N SER A 33 22.04 5.05 4.29
CA SER A 33 20.60 4.95 4.50
C SER A 33 20.06 3.67 3.85
N SER A 34 19.95 2.59 4.63
CA SER A 34 19.31 1.35 4.19
C SER A 34 17.84 1.35 4.60
N PHE A 35 16.95 0.87 3.71
CA PHE A 35 15.53 0.78 4.03
C PHE A 35 15.22 -0.35 5.03
N ILE A 36 16.09 -1.37 5.10
CA ILE A 36 16.05 -2.45 6.10
C ILE A 36 17.23 -2.38 7.05
N ASN A 37 17.08 -2.95 8.23
CA ASN A 37 18.13 -3.07 9.25
C ASN A 37 18.29 -4.54 9.69
N PRO A 38 19.32 -4.88 10.48
CA PRO A 38 19.58 -6.28 10.88
C PRO A 38 18.46 -6.90 11.72
N THR A 39 17.66 -6.09 12.40
CA THR A 39 16.49 -6.53 13.19
C THR A 39 15.21 -6.64 12.37
N THR A 40 15.24 -6.27 11.08
CA THR A 40 14.05 -6.31 10.21
C THR A 40 13.66 -7.76 9.97
N GLN A 41 12.40 -8.07 10.27
CA GLN A 41 11.80 -9.39 10.07
C GLN A 41 10.67 -9.35 9.04
N ARG A 42 10.04 -8.18 8.84
CA ARG A 42 8.92 -8.02 7.91
C ARG A 42 8.95 -6.71 7.15
N VAL A 43 8.61 -6.79 5.87
CA VAL A 43 8.38 -5.62 5.00
C VAL A 43 6.91 -5.58 4.62
N CYS A 44 6.18 -4.59 5.15
CA CYS A 44 4.79 -4.30 4.86
C CYS A 44 4.70 -3.43 3.61
N ILE A 45 4.21 -3.97 2.50
CA ILE A 45 4.21 -3.33 1.18
C ILE A 45 2.81 -2.86 0.83
N LEU A 46 2.63 -1.55 0.70
CA LEU A 46 1.42 -0.98 0.10
C LEU A 46 1.71 -0.64 -1.37
N ASP A 47 1.22 -1.48 -2.28
CA ASP A 47 1.24 -1.22 -3.72
C ASP A 47 -0.06 -0.51 -4.14
N SER A 48 0.07 0.70 -4.69
CA SER A 48 -1.07 1.48 -5.15
C SER A 48 -0.66 2.47 -6.24
N SER A 49 -1.65 3.03 -6.93
CA SER A 49 -1.41 4.14 -7.86
C SER A 49 -1.12 5.46 -7.16
N PHE A 50 -1.52 5.60 -5.89
CA PHE A 50 -1.32 6.79 -5.06
C PHE A 50 -1.74 8.09 -5.77
N ASN A 51 -2.99 8.14 -6.25
CA ASN A 51 -3.46 9.19 -7.15
C ASN A 51 -4.80 9.85 -6.72
N PRO A 52 -4.87 10.52 -5.55
CA PRO A 52 -3.77 10.74 -4.59
C PRO A 52 -3.71 9.66 -3.49
N PRO A 53 -2.62 9.60 -2.69
CA PRO A 53 -2.67 8.93 -1.39
C PRO A 53 -3.80 9.53 -0.52
N HIS A 54 -4.42 8.71 0.33
CA HIS A 54 -5.60 9.10 1.11
C HIS A 54 -5.67 8.36 2.44
N LEU A 55 -6.61 8.73 3.31
CA LEU A 55 -6.71 8.15 4.66
C LEU A 55 -7.02 6.65 4.64
N GLY A 56 -7.70 6.11 3.63
CA GLY A 56 -7.82 4.66 3.46
C GLY A 56 -6.46 3.93 3.27
N HIS A 57 -5.51 4.52 2.55
CA HIS A 57 -4.15 3.99 2.44
C HIS A 57 -3.42 4.10 3.79
N TYR A 58 -3.59 5.22 4.48
CA TYR A 58 -3.00 5.48 5.78
C TYR A 58 -3.46 4.46 6.83
N ALA A 59 -4.78 4.23 6.91
CA ALA A 59 -5.40 3.27 7.82
C ALA A 59 -4.89 1.84 7.54
N LEU A 60 -4.78 1.46 6.27
CA LEU A 60 -4.25 0.15 5.89
C LEU A 60 -2.82 -0.09 6.40
N ILE A 61 -1.96 0.93 6.35
CA ILE A 61 -0.61 0.86 6.92
C ILE A 61 -0.69 0.80 8.45
N GLU A 62 -1.42 1.73 9.07
CA GLU A 62 -1.55 1.81 10.53
C GLU A 62 -2.05 0.51 11.17
N GLU A 63 -3.07 -0.11 10.59
CA GLU A 63 -3.63 -1.37 11.09
C GLU A 63 -2.64 -2.52 10.95
N SER A 64 -1.86 -2.55 9.86
CA SER A 64 -0.80 -3.55 9.67
C SER A 64 0.33 -3.44 10.69
N LEU A 65 0.56 -2.23 11.20
CA LEU A 65 1.58 -1.98 12.22
C LEU A 65 1.05 -2.27 13.64
N THR A 66 -0.23 -1.99 13.90
CA THR A 66 -0.77 -1.97 15.27
C THR A 66 -1.56 -3.21 15.68
N LYS A 67 -2.12 -4.00 14.75
CA LYS A 67 -2.93 -5.19 15.11
C LYS A 67 -2.15 -6.43 15.54
N ASN A 68 -0.81 -6.39 15.51
CA ASN A 68 0.09 -7.49 15.90
C ASN A 68 -0.35 -8.89 15.43
N TYR A 69 -0.88 -8.99 14.20
CA TYR A 69 -1.45 -10.21 13.63
C TYR A 69 -0.40 -11.31 13.37
N ASP A 70 0.87 -10.95 13.39
CA ASP A 70 2.02 -11.78 13.05
C ASP A 70 2.99 -11.99 14.24
N ASN A 71 2.69 -11.44 15.42
CA ASN A 71 3.56 -11.42 16.59
C ASN A 71 4.95 -10.79 16.34
N ILE A 72 5.08 -9.92 15.32
CA ILE A 72 6.33 -9.21 15.04
C ILE A 72 6.26 -7.81 15.65
N PRO A 73 7.23 -7.43 16.51
CA PRO A 73 7.31 -6.09 17.05
C PRO A 73 7.34 -5.03 15.95
N ILE A 74 6.63 -3.91 16.14
CA ILE A 74 6.58 -2.79 15.17
C ILE A 74 7.99 -2.29 14.78
N THR A 75 8.95 -2.33 15.71
CA THR A 75 10.36 -1.94 15.49
C THR A 75 11.12 -2.87 14.55
N ASN A 76 10.61 -4.08 14.32
CA ASN A 76 11.18 -5.09 13.42
C ASN A 76 10.43 -5.13 12.08
N LYS A 77 9.49 -4.20 11.88
CA LYS A 77 8.79 -3.99 10.62
C LYS A 77 9.42 -2.84 9.85
N VAL A 78 9.21 -2.84 8.54
CA VAL A 78 9.50 -1.73 7.63
C VAL A 78 8.28 -1.56 6.72
N VAL A 79 7.92 -0.33 6.39
CA VAL A 79 6.85 -0.05 5.40
C VAL A 79 7.49 0.31 4.05
N LEU A 80 6.95 -0.25 2.98
CA LEU A 80 7.30 0.10 1.60
C LEU A 80 6.05 0.61 0.87
N LEU A 81 6.04 1.90 0.53
CA LEU A 81 5.08 2.47 -0.41
C LEU A 81 5.58 2.20 -1.84
N LEU A 82 4.91 1.31 -2.56
CA LEU A 82 5.36 0.82 -3.87
C LEU A 82 4.52 1.40 -5.01
N LEU A 83 5.19 2.05 -5.97
CA LEU A 83 4.56 2.59 -7.16
C LEU A 83 5.04 1.87 -8.42
N SER A 84 4.11 1.24 -9.14
CA SER A 84 4.40 0.65 -10.46
C SER A 84 4.36 1.71 -11.56
N VAL A 85 5.44 1.80 -12.36
CA VAL A 85 5.55 2.78 -13.45
C VAL A 85 4.94 2.32 -14.77
N LYS A 86 4.57 1.03 -14.90
CA LYS A 86 3.88 0.50 -16.10
C LYS A 86 2.35 0.50 -15.98
N ASN A 87 1.81 0.60 -14.77
CA ASN A 87 0.38 0.41 -14.51
C ASN A 87 -0.49 1.64 -14.83
N ALA A 88 0.08 2.76 -15.31
CA ALA A 88 -0.63 4.04 -15.39
C ALA A 88 -1.14 4.43 -16.80
N ASP A 89 -0.68 3.78 -17.87
CA ASP A 89 -0.81 4.35 -19.22
C ASP A 89 -2.15 4.08 -19.94
N LYS A 90 -3.14 3.49 -19.27
CA LYS A 90 -4.43 3.12 -19.92
C LYS A 90 -5.70 3.62 -19.25
N LEU A 91 -5.61 4.39 -18.17
CA LEU A 91 -6.79 4.80 -17.41
C LEU A 91 -7.18 6.24 -17.74
N HIS A 92 -8.40 6.44 -18.23
CA HIS A 92 -9.10 7.72 -18.22
C HIS A 92 -9.83 7.87 -16.87
N PRO A 93 -9.76 9.04 -16.21
CA PRO A 93 -8.93 10.20 -16.55
C PRO A 93 -7.44 9.93 -16.31
N LYS A 94 -6.60 10.61 -17.10
CA LYS A 94 -5.13 10.46 -17.05
C LYS A 94 -4.65 10.69 -15.61
N PRO A 95 -3.88 9.76 -15.03
CA PRO A 95 -3.31 9.97 -13.71
C PRO A 95 -2.38 11.18 -13.68
N GLU A 96 -2.21 11.79 -12.51
CA GLU A 96 -1.17 12.81 -12.33
C GLU A 96 0.21 12.20 -12.60
N SER A 97 1.15 13.06 -12.97
CA SER A 97 2.50 12.62 -13.29
C SER A 97 3.15 11.91 -12.09
N PHE A 98 4.08 10.99 -12.39
CA PHE A 98 4.74 10.19 -11.36
C PHE A 98 5.43 11.07 -10.31
N ASP A 99 6.07 12.17 -10.69
CA ASP A 99 6.73 13.08 -9.75
C ASP A 99 5.75 13.69 -8.72
N LYS A 100 4.55 14.09 -9.16
CA LYS A 100 3.51 14.63 -8.26
C LYS A 100 2.99 13.57 -7.30
N ARG A 101 2.77 12.35 -7.79
CA ARG A 101 2.36 11.21 -6.95
C ARG A 101 3.43 10.85 -5.92
N LEU A 102 4.70 10.84 -6.33
CA LEU A 102 5.83 10.58 -5.44
C LEU A 102 5.99 11.68 -4.38
N ASP A 103 5.77 12.96 -4.73
CA ASP A 103 5.77 14.05 -3.75
C ASP A 103 4.66 13.85 -2.69
N MET A 104 3.45 13.44 -3.10
CA MET A 104 2.38 13.11 -2.14
C MET A 104 2.66 11.84 -1.31
N MET A 105 3.29 10.82 -1.91
CA MET A 105 3.74 9.64 -1.16
C MET A 105 4.79 10.01 -0.11
N TYR A 106 5.70 10.95 -0.42
CA TYR A 106 6.67 11.47 0.53
C TYR A 106 6.00 12.19 1.70
N LEU A 107 4.96 12.97 1.48
CA LEU A 107 4.19 13.58 2.57
C LEU A 107 3.58 12.52 3.49
N MET A 108 2.95 11.49 2.92
CA MET A 108 2.41 10.36 3.69
C MET A 108 3.49 9.59 4.46
N ALA A 109 4.63 9.31 3.83
CA ALA A 109 5.73 8.59 4.45
C ALA A 109 6.31 9.35 5.66
N ASN A 110 6.50 10.66 5.54
CA ASN A 110 7.01 11.46 6.67
C ASN A 110 5.99 11.56 7.80
N ASP A 111 4.71 11.73 7.48
CA ASP A 111 3.65 11.76 8.50
C ASP A 111 3.61 10.47 9.32
N LEU A 112 3.55 9.32 8.63
CA LEU A 112 3.57 8.00 9.28
C LEU A 112 4.84 7.78 10.11
N SER A 113 6.01 8.21 9.64
CA SER A 113 7.29 8.03 10.36
C SER A 113 7.42 8.87 11.62
N LYS A 114 6.63 9.95 11.75
CA LYS A 114 6.55 10.74 12.99
C LYS A 114 5.67 10.03 14.02
N LYS A 115 4.66 9.29 13.56
CA LYS A 115 3.68 8.60 14.41
C LYS A 115 4.13 7.21 14.86
N TYR A 116 4.91 6.52 14.02
CA TYR A 116 5.33 5.14 14.26
C TYR A 116 6.85 4.99 14.23
N PRO A 117 7.44 4.20 15.14
CA PRO A 117 8.89 3.93 15.18
C PRO A 117 9.28 2.89 14.11
N VAL A 118 8.98 3.20 12.84
CA VAL A 118 9.16 2.31 11.69
C VAL A 118 9.84 3.07 10.56
N ASN A 119 10.76 2.39 9.86
CA ASN A 119 11.30 2.96 8.62
C ASN A 119 10.25 2.87 7.51
N ILE A 120 10.11 3.94 6.74
CA ILE A 120 9.15 4.01 5.63
C ILE A 120 9.91 4.35 4.37
N ALA A 121 9.88 3.43 3.42
CA ALA A 121 10.52 3.55 2.13
C ALA A 121 9.50 3.86 1.03
N ILE A 122 9.98 4.55 -0.01
CA ILE A 122 9.27 4.69 -1.29
C ILE A 122 10.07 3.93 -2.33
N GLY A 123 9.40 3.00 -3.00
CA GLY A 123 9.99 2.20 -4.07
C GLY A 123 9.27 2.37 -5.40
N LEU A 124 10.02 2.20 -6.48
CA LEU A 124 9.51 2.11 -7.84
C LEU A 124 9.65 0.69 -8.35
N THR A 125 8.71 0.24 -9.18
CA THR A 125 8.80 -1.05 -9.87
C THR A 125 8.26 -0.99 -11.30
N ASN A 126 8.81 -1.84 -12.16
CA ASN A 126 8.34 -2.06 -13.53
C ASN A 126 7.29 -3.17 -13.63
N HIS A 127 6.98 -3.85 -12.52
CA HIS A 127 6.11 -5.02 -12.52
C HIS A 127 4.66 -4.70 -12.27
N ALA A 128 3.78 -5.47 -12.92
CA ALA A 128 2.34 -5.38 -12.74
C ALA A 128 1.84 -6.41 -11.72
N LYS A 129 2.26 -7.67 -11.85
CA LYS A 129 1.80 -8.78 -11.01
C LYS A 129 2.50 -8.76 -9.65
N PHE A 130 1.78 -9.20 -8.61
CA PHE A 130 2.30 -9.24 -7.24
C PHE A 130 3.46 -10.24 -7.08
N VAL A 131 3.43 -11.36 -7.80
CA VAL A 131 4.53 -12.35 -7.81
C VAL A 131 5.86 -11.72 -8.25
N ASP A 132 5.84 -10.96 -9.34
CA ASP A 132 7.05 -10.33 -9.88
C ASP A 132 7.57 -9.20 -8.97
N LYS A 133 6.64 -8.42 -8.39
CA LYS A 133 6.98 -7.40 -7.37
C LYS A 133 7.65 -8.03 -6.16
N SER A 134 7.06 -9.09 -5.62
CA SER A 134 7.60 -9.84 -4.48
C SER A 134 9.01 -10.34 -4.75
N LEU A 135 9.22 -10.97 -5.92
CA LEU A 135 10.52 -11.50 -6.31
C LEU A 135 11.57 -10.39 -6.40
N SER A 136 11.22 -9.26 -7.02
CA SER A 136 12.14 -8.13 -7.21
C SER A 136 12.53 -7.46 -5.89
N VAL A 137 11.57 -7.31 -4.97
CA VAL A 137 11.84 -6.79 -3.62
C VAL A 137 12.77 -7.73 -2.86
N LEU A 138 12.51 -9.05 -2.88
CA LEU A 138 13.37 -10.04 -2.23
C LEU A 138 14.79 -10.06 -2.82
N ASN A 139 14.92 -9.98 -4.15
CA ASN A 139 16.21 -9.92 -4.81
C ASN A 139 16.98 -8.66 -4.40
N TYR A 140 16.33 -7.50 -4.41
CA TYR A 140 16.94 -6.25 -3.95
C TYR A 140 17.40 -6.32 -2.49
N ILE A 141 16.58 -6.89 -1.61
CA ILE A 141 16.97 -7.12 -0.20
C ILE A 141 18.23 -8.00 -0.14
N LYS A 142 18.23 -9.11 -0.88
CA LYS A 142 19.36 -10.06 -0.90
C LYS A 142 20.65 -9.43 -1.45
N GLU A 143 20.54 -8.55 -2.44
CA GLU A 143 21.68 -7.85 -3.04
C GLU A 143 22.23 -6.72 -2.16
N THR A 144 21.36 -6.06 -1.38
CA THR A 144 21.74 -4.94 -0.50
C THR A 144 22.17 -5.38 0.89
N GLN A 145 21.80 -6.58 1.34
CA GLN A 145 22.33 -7.17 2.57
C GLN A 145 23.77 -7.64 2.36
N ASN A 146 24.71 -7.05 3.11
CA ASN A 146 26.10 -7.52 3.16
C ASN A 146 26.14 -9.00 3.60
N HIS A 147 26.94 -9.80 2.90
CA HIS A 147 27.09 -11.26 3.09
C HIS A 147 27.42 -11.74 4.52
N HIS A 148 27.71 -10.83 5.45
CA HIS A 148 28.17 -11.12 6.81
C HIS A 148 27.06 -11.19 7.86
N GLN A 149 25.80 -10.88 7.54
CA GLN A 149 24.69 -11.03 8.48
C GLN A 149 23.99 -12.36 8.26
N GLU A 150 23.72 -13.09 9.35
CA GLU A 150 22.79 -14.21 9.31
C GLU A 150 21.50 -13.73 8.63
N ARG A 151 21.14 -14.40 7.52
CA ARG A 151 19.94 -14.08 6.76
C ARG A 151 18.73 -14.45 7.61
N ASN A 152 18.30 -13.55 8.48
CA ASN A 152 16.94 -13.61 8.99
C ASN A 152 16.00 -13.60 7.80
N LEU A 153 15.12 -14.60 7.73
CA LEU A 153 14.20 -14.75 6.62
C LEU A 153 13.19 -13.61 6.69
N ILE A 154 13.40 -12.55 5.91
CA ILE A 154 12.47 -11.42 5.85
C ILE A 154 11.23 -11.87 5.11
N LYS A 155 10.08 -11.81 5.78
CA LYS A 155 8.78 -12.09 5.16
C LYS A 155 8.20 -10.81 4.57
N LEU A 156 7.67 -10.89 3.35
CA LEU A 156 6.94 -9.77 2.77
C LEU A 156 5.48 -9.83 3.22
N THR A 157 4.81 -8.68 3.28
CA THR A 157 3.36 -8.64 3.47
C THR A 157 2.75 -7.58 2.60
N PHE A 158 1.97 -7.97 1.60
CA PHE A 158 1.23 -7.00 0.80
C PHE A 158 -0.02 -6.57 1.56
N LEU A 159 -0.17 -5.25 1.69
CA LEU A 159 -1.33 -4.62 2.27
C LEU A 159 -2.34 -4.36 1.17
N VAL A 160 -3.50 -4.99 1.25
CA VAL A 160 -4.49 -4.99 0.17
C VAL A 160 -5.90 -4.72 0.70
N GLY A 161 -6.76 -4.20 -0.17
CA GLY A 161 -8.21 -4.29 0.02
C GLY A 161 -8.75 -5.60 -0.55
N PHE A 162 -9.97 -5.97 -0.17
CA PHE A 162 -10.58 -7.24 -0.57
C PHE A 162 -10.66 -7.44 -2.09
N ASP A 163 -11.06 -6.42 -2.87
CA ASP A 163 -11.05 -6.50 -4.35
C ASP A 163 -9.67 -6.84 -4.93
N THR A 164 -8.60 -6.39 -4.27
CA THR A 164 -7.23 -6.70 -4.70
C THR A 164 -6.83 -8.10 -4.28
N LEU A 165 -7.26 -8.57 -3.11
CA LEU A 165 -7.09 -9.95 -2.68
C LEU A 165 -7.74 -10.94 -3.66
N ILE A 166 -8.99 -10.69 -4.06
CA ILE A 166 -9.69 -11.50 -5.08
C ILE A 166 -8.90 -11.52 -6.39
N ARG A 167 -8.40 -10.36 -6.84
CA ARG A 167 -7.60 -10.27 -8.06
C ARG A 167 -6.26 -11.01 -7.96
N ILE A 168 -5.62 -11.03 -6.79
CA ILE A 168 -4.38 -11.81 -6.58
C ILE A 168 -4.67 -13.29 -6.81
N PHE A 169 -5.82 -13.80 -6.36
CA PHE A 169 -6.21 -15.19 -6.54
C PHE A 169 -7.09 -15.47 -7.77
N ASP A 170 -7.12 -14.56 -8.75
CA ASP A 170 -7.87 -14.77 -9.99
C ASP A 170 -6.96 -15.45 -11.05
N PRO A 171 -7.27 -16.70 -11.46
CA PRO A 171 -6.44 -17.50 -12.37
C PRO A 171 -6.19 -16.83 -13.72
N LYS A 172 -7.10 -15.95 -14.17
CA LYS A 172 -6.96 -15.29 -15.48
C LYS A 172 -5.69 -14.47 -15.60
N TYR A 173 -5.08 -14.05 -14.49
CA TYR A 173 -3.82 -13.29 -14.47
C TYR A 173 -2.57 -14.17 -14.60
N TYR A 174 -2.71 -15.50 -14.53
CA TYR A 174 -1.58 -16.44 -14.50
C TYR A 174 -1.52 -17.35 -15.74
N LEU A 175 -2.52 -17.28 -16.62
CA LEU A 175 -2.52 -18.05 -17.86
C LEU A 175 -1.25 -17.81 -18.70
N PRO A 176 -0.70 -18.86 -19.35
CA PRO A 176 -1.25 -20.23 -19.44
C PRO A 176 -0.93 -21.13 -18.24
N ASP A 177 -0.16 -20.65 -17.26
CA ASP A 177 0.21 -21.42 -16.09
C ASP A 177 -0.96 -21.54 -15.10
N LYS A 178 -0.93 -22.60 -14.29
CA LYS A 178 -1.85 -22.72 -13.15
C LYS A 178 -1.54 -21.64 -12.12
N LEU A 179 -2.59 -21.12 -11.48
CA LEU A 179 -2.47 -20.17 -10.37
C LEU A 179 -1.58 -20.71 -9.25
N SER A 180 -1.79 -21.97 -8.86
CA SER A 180 -1.00 -22.64 -7.83
C SER A 180 0.50 -22.63 -8.16
N ASN A 181 0.87 -23.02 -9.38
CA ASN A 181 2.27 -23.00 -9.85
C ASN A 181 2.85 -21.58 -9.86
N SER A 182 2.07 -20.61 -10.31
CA SER A 182 2.53 -19.21 -10.45
C SER A 182 2.74 -18.52 -9.11
N LEU A 183 1.93 -18.88 -8.11
CA LEU A 183 1.95 -18.24 -6.79
C LEU A 183 2.65 -19.07 -5.70
N GLU A 184 3.12 -20.28 -5.98
CA GLU A 184 3.79 -21.16 -5.00
C GLU A 184 4.93 -20.46 -4.25
N ASN A 185 5.91 -19.90 -4.99
CA ASN A 185 7.02 -19.19 -4.35
C ASN A 185 6.59 -17.85 -3.74
N PHE A 186 5.53 -17.23 -4.28
CA PHE A 186 4.98 -16.01 -3.71
C PHE A 186 4.41 -16.28 -2.32
N MET A 187 3.48 -17.24 -2.19
CA MET A 187 2.81 -17.54 -0.92
C MET A 187 3.75 -18.13 0.14
N LYS A 188 4.85 -18.77 -0.28
CA LYS A 188 5.90 -19.21 0.65
C LYS A 188 6.61 -18.06 1.37
N ASN A 189 6.82 -16.94 0.68
CA ASN A 189 7.63 -15.82 1.20
C ASN A 189 6.80 -14.59 1.58
N THR A 190 5.50 -14.62 1.31
CA THR A 190 4.63 -13.45 1.37
C THR A 190 3.33 -13.78 2.08
N ASP A 191 2.95 -12.88 2.97
CA ASP A 191 1.61 -12.82 3.54
C ASP A 191 0.77 -11.75 2.84
N LEU A 192 -0.54 -11.87 2.96
CA LEU A 192 -1.52 -10.89 2.50
C LEU A 192 -2.26 -10.34 3.72
N PHE A 193 -2.09 -9.04 3.99
CA PHE A 193 -2.87 -8.34 5.00
C PHE A 193 -4.03 -7.63 4.31
N CYS A 194 -5.25 -8.09 4.58
CA CYS A 194 -6.45 -7.55 3.96
C CYS A 194 -7.32 -6.86 5.00
N LEU A 195 -7.53 -5.54 4.83
CA LEU A 195 -8.60 -4.86 5.57
C LEU A 195 -9.92 -5.04 4.83
N THR A 196 -10.93 -5.50 5.56
CA THR A 196 -12.27 -5.61 4.99
C THR A 196 -12.83 -4.23 4.67
N ARG A 197 -13.57 -4.11 3.57
CA ARG A 197 -14.24 -2.86 3.21
C ARG A 197 -15.72 -2.90 3.56
N LEU A 198 -16.31 -1.73 3.79
CA LEU A 198 -17.76 -1.51 3.88
C LEU A 198 -18.26 -0.89 2.57
N ASP A 199 -17.89 -1.48 1.43
CA ASP A 199 -18.41 -1.02 0.15
C ASP A 199 -19.51 -1.95 -0.38
N ASN A 200 -20.19 -1.49 -1.42
CA ASN A 200 -21.36 -2.17 -1.98
C ASN A 200 -21.00 -3.45 -2.77
N SER A 201 -19.71 -3.76 -2.92
CA SER A 201 -19.25 -4.87 -3.75
C SER A 201 -19.35 -6.20 -2.99
N PHE A 202 -18.92 -6.21 -1.73
CA PHE A 202 -18.90 -7.42 -0.89
C PHE A 202 -19.23 -7.06 0.56
N SER A 203 -20.24 -7.70 1.13
CA SER A 203 -20.50 -7.65 2.56
C SER A 203 -19.33 -8.23 3.36
N GLN A 204 -19.17 -7.82 4.63
CA GLN A 204 -18.15 -8.40 5.52
C GLN A 204 -18.31 -9.92 5.67
N LEU A 205 -19.54 -10.43 5.57
CA LEU A 205 -19.83 -11.86 5.62
C LEU A 205 -19.27 -12.58 4.39
N GLU A 206 -19.48 -12.03 3.19
CA GLU A 206 -18.91 -12.60 1.94
C GLU A 206 -17.38 -12.56 1.96
N GLN A 207 -16.80 -11.49 2.50
CA GLN A 207 -15.35 -11.37 2.63
C GLN A 207 -14.76 -12.43 3.56
N SER A 208 -15.40 -12.66 4.71
CA SER A 208 -14.98 -13.69 5.66
C SER A 208 -15.17 -15.09 5.09
N LYS A 209 -16.34 -15.33 4.46
CA LYS A 209 -16.67 -16.59 3.83
C LYS A 209 -15.66 -16.98 2.75
N TYR A 210 -15.20 -16.04 1.93
CA TYR A 210 -14.20 -16.33 0.90
C TYR A 210 -12.92 -16.95 1.48
N ILE A 211 -12.44 -16.47 2.63
CA ILE A 211 -11.25 -17.03 3.29
C ILE A 211 -11.55 -18.39 3.92
N ASP A 212 -12.73 -18.54 4.52
CA ASP A 212 -13.19 -19.84 5.05
C ASP A 212 -13.33 -20.89 3.95
N ASP A 213 -13.81 -20.51 2.76
CA ASP A 213 -13.93 -21.36 1.58
C ASP A 213 -12.54 -21.81 1.09
N ILE A 214 -11.54 -20.90 1.04
CA ILE A 214 -10.14 -21.28 0.75
C ILE A 214 -9.65 -22.28 1.80
N LYS A 215 -9.83 -21.99 3.09
CA LYS A 215 -9.36 -22.84 4.19
C LYS A 215 -9.96 -24.24 4.14
N ARG A 216 -11.21 -24.38 3.72
CA ARG A 216 -11.90 -25.68 3.55
C ARG A 216 -11.51 -26.41 2.27
N GLY A 217 -10.83 -25.75 1.33
CA GLY A 217 -10.48 -26.31 0.03
C GLY A 217 -11.61 -26.25 -0.99
N ASP A 218 -12.57 -25.33 -0.81
CA ASP A 218 -13.72 -25.17 -1.71
C ASP A 218 -13.35 -24.43 -3.00
N HIS A 219 -12.11 -23.91 -3.10
CA HIS A 219 -11.55 -23.31 -4.31
C HIS A 219 -10.59 -24.28 -5.00
N GLU A 220 -10.96 -24.80 -6.17
CA GLU A 220 -10.18 -25.80 -6.92
C GLU A 220 -8.75 -25.34 -7.26
N GLU A 221 -8.57 -24.05 -7.53
CA GLU A 221 -7.31 -23.49 -8.01
C GLU A 221 -6.41 -22.93 -6.89
N ILE A 222 -6.97 -22.72 -5.68
CA ILE A 222 -6.26 -22.08 -4.55
C ILE A 222 -5.96 -23.16 -3.49
N PRO A 223 -4.68 -23.51 -3.26
CA PRO A 223 -4.30 -24.44 -2.20
C PRO A 223 -4.83 -23.98 -0.83
N SER A 224 -5.51 -24.87 -0.10
CA SER A 224 -6.20 -24.50 1.14
C SER A 224 -5.29 -23.96 2.24
N HIS A 225 -4.06 -24.49 2.33
CA HIS A 225 -3.05 -24.04 3.29
C HIS A 225 -2.59 -22.59 3.06
N TRP A 226 -2.85 -21.99 1.89
CA TRP A 226 -2.56 -20.57 1.66
C TRP A 226 -3.44 -19.64 2.49
N SER A 227 -4.56 -20.13 3.05
CA SER A 227 -5.35 -19.38 4.01
C SER A 227 -4.55 -18.96 5.25
N ASP A 228 -3.52 -19.72 5.64
CA ASP A 228 -2.65 -19.40 6.78
C ASP A 228 -1.76 -18.15 6.54
N ASN A 229 -1.60 -17.76 5.27
CA ASN A 229 -0.86 -16.57 4.85
C ASN A 229 -1.76 -15.35 4.62
N ILE A 230 -3.07 -15.45 4.87
CA ILE A 230 -4.03 -14.38 4.65
C ILE A 230 -4.60 -13.89 5.99
N TYR A 231 -4.26 -12.64 6.34
CA TYR A 231 -4.78 -11.97 7.52
C TYR A 231 -5.94 -11.06 7.12
N LEU A 232 -7.17 -11.55 7.25
CA LEU A 232 -8.39 -10.75 7.03
C LEU A 232 -8.80 -10.08 8.34
N LEU A 233 -8.80 -8.74 8.36
CA LEU A 233 -9.09 -7.97 9.56
C LEU A 233 -10.14 -6.90 9.28
N PRO A 234 -11.11 -6.69 10.19
CA PRO A 234 -12.00 -5.56 10.07
C PRO A 234 -11.23 -4.25 10.27
N PRO A 235 -11.64 -3.12 9.66
CA PRO A 235 -11.12 -1.82 10.05
C PRO A 235 -11.46 -1.58 11.53
N LYS A 236 -10.66 -0.80 12.25
CA LYS A 236 -11.07 -0.28 13.56
C LYS A 236 -12.45 0.36 13.39
N LYS A 237 -13.44 -0.19 14.10
CA LYS A 237 -14.64 0.58 14.43
C LYS A 237 -14.13 1.69 15.34
N GLU A 238 -14.24 2.95 14.93
CA GLU A 238 -14.18 4.02 15.91
C GLU A 238 -15.35 3.78 16.89
N ILE A 239 -15.02 3.16 18.02
CA ILE A 239 -15.79 3.31 19.24
C ILE A 239 -14.82 3.99 20.19
N GLU A 240 -14.67 5.30 20.04
CA GLU A 240 -14.26 6.15 21.16
C GLU A 240 -15.22 7.34 21.27
N ILE A 241 -16.14 7.15 22.21
CA ILE A 241 -16.97 8.16 22.84
C ILE A 241 -16.04 9.21 23.45
N ASN A 242 -15.80 10.32 22.75
CA ASN A 242 -15.35 11.54 23.41
C ASN A 242 -16.57 12.31 23.91
N GLN A 243 -17.06 11.93 25.11
CA GLN A 243 -17.78 12.87 25.97
C GLN A 243 -16.79 13.90 26.50
N ARG A 244 -16.41 14.87 25.66
CA ARG A 244 -15.83 16.16 26.04
C ARG A 244 -15.95 17.13 24.88
N GLY A 245 -17.10 17.80 24.81
CA GLY A 245 -17.27 19.05 24.08
C GLY A 245 -17.40 18.94 22.56
N GLY A 246 -18.65 18.88 22.08
CA GLY A 246 -19.13 19.96 21.22
C GLY A 246 -18.88 19.94 19.71
N GLU A 247 -18.28 18.91 19.10
CA GLU A 247 -18.30 18.77 17.64
C GLU A 247 -18.55 17.31 17.22
N ILE A 248 -19.62 17.11 16.45
CA ILE A 248 -19.89 15.86 15.75
C ILE A 248 -18.86 15.77 14.63
N ASN A 249 -17.72 15.13 14.90
CA ASN A 249 -16.87 14.67 13.81
C ASN A 249 -17.69 13.64 13.05
N GLN A 250 -18.07 13.95 11.80
CA GLN A 250 -18.58 12.92 10.89
C GLN A 250 -17.51 11.82 10.84
N GLU A 251 -17.82 10.66 11.41
CA GLU A 251 -16.98 9.46 11.29
C GLU A 251 -16.68 9.26 9.82
N ILE A 252 -15.41 9.44 9.46
CA ILE A 252 -14.96 9.19 8.11
C ILE A 252 -14.75 7.68 8.06
N ASP A 253 -15.68 6.98 7.41
CA ASP A 253 -15.50 5.57 7.12
C ASP A 253 -14.35 5.42 6.12
N VAL A 254 -13.13 5.31 6.64
CA VAL A 254 -11.89 5.16 5.88
C VAL A 254 -11.94 3.95 4.93
N ALA A 255 -12.82 2.97 5.22
CA ALA A 255 -13.03 1.80 4.39
C ALA A 255 -13.75 2.13 3.06
N THR A 256 -14.44 3.28 2.98
CA THR A 256 -15.16 3.73 1.78
C THR A 256 -14.35 4.70 0.90
N ILE A 257 -13.26 5.26 1.43
CA ILE A 257 -12.45 6.24 0.70
C ILE A 257 -11.78 5.57 -0.52
N SER A 258 -11.81 6.25 -1.65
CA SER A 258 -11.04 5.87 -2.84
C SER A 258 -10.44 7.09 -3.53
N SER A 259 -9.27 6.88 -4.12
CA SER A 259 -8.59 7.90 -4.93
C SER A 259 -9.50 8.42 -6.06
N SER A 260 -10.29 7.54 -6.69
CA SER A 260 -11.22 7.93 -7.76
C SER A 260 -12.34 8.84 -7.28
N SER A 261 -12.89 8.59 -6.09
CA SER A 261 -13.89 9.48 -5.48
C SER A 261 -13.30 10.86 -5.16
N ILE A 262 -12.09 10.90 -4.59
CA ILE A 262 -11.38 12.15 -4.29
C ILE A 262 -11.15 12.97 -5.56
N ARG A 263 -10.64 12.36 -6.64
CA ARG A 263 -10.45 13.07 -7.92
C ARG A 263 -11.76 13.66 -8.45
N LYS A 264 -12.85 12.88 -8.42
CA LYS A 264 -14.17 13.34 -8.84
C LYS A 264 -14.69 14.51 -7.98
N GLN A 265 -14.46 14.50 -6.68
CA GLN A 265 -14.83 15.60 -5.78
C GLN A 265 -14.01 16.86 -6.07
N ILE A 266 -12.72 16.75 -6.38
CA ILE A 266 -11.89 17.90 -6.76
C ILE A 266 -12.37 18.50 -8.08
N GLU A 267 -12.68 17.65 -9.05
CA GLU A 267 -13.16 18.04 -10.38
C GLU A 267 -14.50 18.77 -10.35
N ILE A 268 -15.47 18.28 -9.54
CA ILE A 268 -16.81 18.88 -9.42
C ILE A 268 -16.80 20.11 -8.49
N GLY A 269 -15.79 20.22 -7.62
CA GLY A 269 -15.74 21.19 -6.53
C GLY A 269 -16.36 20.64 -5.24
N ASP A 270 -16.04 21.29 -4.12
CA ASP A 270 -16.55 20.89 -2.81
C ASP A 270 -18.09 20.94 -2.79
N HIS A 271 -18.70 19.87 -2.29
CA HIS A 271 -20.15 19.70 -2.30
C HIS A 271 -20.79 20.59 -1.20
N PRO A 272 -22.00 21.16 -1.41
CA PRO A 272 -22.61 22.10 -0.46
C PRO A 272 -22.93 21.52 0.93
N ASP A 273 -22.89 20.20 1.08
CA ASP A 273 -23.18 19.47 2.32
C ASP A 273 -21.97 19.42 3.28
N GLY A 274 -20.88 20.12 2.96
CA GLY A 274 -19.69 20.21 3.79
C GLY A 274 -18.77 18.99 3.69
N LYS A 275 -19.13 17.95 2.92
CA LYS A 275 -18.24 16.82 2.65
C LYS A 275 -17.21 17.23 1.61
N THR A 276 -16.01 17.55 2.10
CA THR A 276 -14.88 17.94 1.27
C THR A 276 -13.90 16.78 1.11
N TRP A 277 -13.31 16.65 -0.07
CA TRP A 277 -12.21 15.72 -0.32
C TRP A 277 -11.01 15.98 0.59
N LYS A 278 -10.88 17.20 1.13
CA LYS A 278 -9.78 17.60 2.03
C LYS A 278 -9.75 16.77 3.30
N SER A 279 -10.90 16.32 3.81
CA SER A 279 -10.97 15.47 5.01
C SER A 279 -10.61 14.01 4.73
N GLN A 280 -10.52 13.61 3.45
CA GLN A 280 -10.21 12.24 3.03
C GLN A 280 -8.71 12.02 2.77
N VAL A 281 -7.88 13.06 2.90
CA VAL A 281 -6.42 13.01 2.74
C VAL A 281 -5.73 13.68 3.92
N LEU A 282 -4.41 13.52 4.04
CA LEU A 282 -3.63 14.28 5.02
C LEU A 282 -3.67 15.79 4.70
N PRO A 283 -3.66 16.68 5.70
CA PRO A 283 -3.67 18.12 5.48
C PRO A 283 -2.56 18.61 4.55
N ASP A 284 -1.35 18.09 4.69
CA ASP A 284 -0.22 18.43 3.83
C ASP A 284 -0.43 17.99 2.37
N ILE A 285 -1.10 16.85 2.16
CA ILE A 285 -1.47 16.39 0.81
C ILE A 285 -2.56 17.28 0.22
N ALA A 286 -3.56 17.68 1.02
CA ALA A 286 -4.58 18.63 0.56
C ALA A 286 -3.95 19.98 0.14
N ASN A 287 -3.06 20.51 0.97
CA ASN A 287 -2.32 21.74 0.67
C ASN A 287 -1.48 21.60 -0.60
N TYR A 288 -0.82 20.45 -0.80
CA TYR A 288 -0.05 20.17 -2.01
C TYR A 288 -0.93 20.15 -3.26
N ILE A 289 -2.06 19.44 -3.21
CA ILE A 289 -3.03 19.36 -4.31
C ILE A 289 -3.53 20.76 -4.71
N ILE A 290 -3.87 21.60 -3.72
CA ILE A 290 -4.34 22.98 -3.97
C ILE A 290 -3.23 23.83 -4.58
N LYS A 291 -2.01 23.75 -4.04
CA LYS A 291 -0.87 24.56 -4.48
C LYS A 291 -0.44 24.23 -5.90
N GLU A 292 -0.42 22.95 -6.26
CA GLU A 292 0.04 22.47 -7.57
C GLU A 292 -1.11 22.34 -8.58
N ASP A 293 -2.33 22.74 -8.20
CA ASP A 293 -3.54 22.73 -9.02
C ASP A 293 -3.88 21.36 -9.64
N LEU A 294 -3.70 20.29 -8.86
CA LEU A 294 -3.86 18.92 -9.33
C LEU A 294 -5.34 18.52 -9.47
N TYR A 295 -5.62 17.56 -10.35
CA TYR A 295 -6.93 16.92 -10.54
C TYR A 295 -8.07 17.82 -11.04
N LYS A 296 -7.81 19.08 -11.37
CA LYS A 296 -8.76 19.90 -12.12
C LYS A 296 -8.64 19.58 -13.60
N GLN A 297 -9.76 19.49 -14.32
CA GLN A 297 -9.72 19.21 -15.76
C GLN A 297 -8.81 20.23 -16.47
N SER A 298 -7.74 19.72 -17.07
CA SER A 298 -6.95 20.40 -18.11
C SER A 298 -7.53 20.09 -19.48
#